data_AF-A0A928BQ97-F1
#
_entry.id   AF-A0A928BQ97-F1
#
_cell.length_a   1.000
_cell.length_b   1.000
_cell.length_c   1.000
_cell.angle_alpha   90.00
_cell.angle_beta   90.00
_cell.angle_gamma   90.00
#
_symmetry.space_group_name_H-M   'P 1'
#
loop_
_entity.id
_entity.type
_entity.pdbx_description
1 polymer ?
#
loop_
_entity_poly.entity_id
_entity_poly.type
_entity_poly.pdbx_seq_one_letter_code
_entity_poly.pdbx_strand_id
1 'polypeptide(L)'
;MTDYEYVLIECKKAHYDKWTQKAIDACVEKLQNFTRPELLRLFTSRWLDRNDEVRKEIFAMLYRTELDQIDNFIHESPIEELGPMLAEQNGKYPKLVREELKARYNASDHDTQMRIIGYFLKSRSKQDRQWGEVREKWQKRGFANPPSMFDSWQE
;
A
#
# COMPACT_ATOMS: atom_id res chain seq x y z
N MET A 1 -25.89 -9.91 -3.92
CA MET A 1 -24.63 -10.60 -3.61
C MET A 1 -23.55 -9.92 -4.41
N THR A 2 -22.58 -9.31 -3.74
CA THR A 2 -21.43 -8.65 -4.37
C THR A 2 -20.40 -9.69 -4.85
N ASP A 3 -19.49 -9.30 -5.74
CA ASP A 3 -18.40 -10.17 -6.19
C ASP A 3 -17.52 -10.62 -5.02
N TYR A 4 -17.30 -9.73 -4.04
CA TYR A 4 -16.63 -10.05 -2.79
C TYR A 4 -17.35 -11.13 -1.96
N GLU A 5 -18.66 -10.98 -1.76
CA GLU A 5 -19.47 -11.98 -1.05
C GLU A 5 -19.48 -13.33 -1.79
N TYR A 6 -19.51 -13.29 -3.12
CA TYR A 6 -19.45 -14.48 -3.95
C TYR A 6 -18.10 -15.20 -3.81
N VAL A 7 -16.97 -14.49 -3.92
CA VAL A 7 -15.62 -15.06 -3.73
C VAL A 7 -15.50 -15.69 -2.35
N LEU A 8 -15.95 -15.01 -1.29
CA LEU A 8 -15.89 -15.56 0.07
C LEU A 8 -16.69 -16.85 0.22
N ILE A 9 -17.88 -16.94 -0.38
CA ILE A 9 -18.71 -18.14 -0.36
C ILE A 9 -18.01 -19.27 -1.11
N GLU A 10 -17.46 -19.01 -2.30
CA GLU A 10 -16.78 -20.02 -3.10
C GLU A 10 -15.46 -20.48 -2.45
N CYS A 11 -14.67 -19.57 -1.85
CA CYS A 11 -13.48 -19.93 -1.06
C CYS A 11 -13.85 -20.77 0.18
N LYS A 12 -14.97 -20.47 0.85
CA LYS A 12 -15.44 -21.29 1.99
C LYS A 12 -15.88 -22.68 1.55
N LYS A 13 -16.66 -22.78 0.46
CA LYS A 13 -17.03 -24.08 -0.13
C LYS A 13 -15.78 -24.87 -0.52
N ALA A 14 -14.80 -24.22 -1.12
CA ALA A 14 -13.51 -24.81 -1.51
C ALA A 14 -12.70 -25.39 -0.34
N HIS A 15 -12.89 -24.85 0.85
CA HIS A 15 -12.14 -25.25 2.04
C HIS A 15 -12.80 -26.40 2.79
N TYR A 16 -14.12 -26.37 2.89
CA TYR A 16 -14.90 -27.41 3.55
C TYR A 16 -15.22 -28.60 2.63
N ASP A 17 -15.09 -28.42 1.32
CA ASP A 17 -15.30 -29.45 0.29
C ASP A 17 -14.08 -29.51 -0.66
N LYS A 18 -14.09 -30.40 -1.66
CA LYS A 18 -13.02 -30.46 -2.67
C LYS A 18 -13.28 -29.47 -3.80
N TRP A 19 -12.34 -28.55 -4.02
CA TRP A 19 -12.39 -27.68 -5.19
C TRP A 19 -12.16 -28.50 -6.47
N THR A 20 -13.20 -28.63 -7.28
CA THR A 20 -13.10 -29.26 -8.60
C THR A 20 -12.61 -28.25 -9.63
N GLN A 21 -11.95 -28.73 -10.68
CA GLN A 21 -11.49 -27.87 -11.78
C GLN A 21 -12.61 -27.00 -12.36
N LYS A 22 -13.82 -27.58 -12.46
CA LYS A 22 -15.04 -26.89 -12.91
C LYS A 22 -15.43 -25.71 -12.01
N ALA A 23 -15.20 -25.79 -10.71
CA ALA A 23 -15.48 -24.68 -9.78
C ALA A 23 -14.47 -23.54 -9.95
N ILE A 24 -13.20 -23.85 -10.18
CA ILE A 24 -12.15 -22.87 -10.49
C ILE A 24 -12.48 -22.16 -11.80
N ASP A 25 -12.84 -22.91 -12.85
CA ASP A 25 -13.18 -22.34 -14.15
C ASP A 25 -14.41 -21.42 -14.07
N ALA A 26 -15.44 -21.82 -13.32
CA ALA A 26 -16.62 -20.99 -13.07
C ALA A 26 -16.29 -19.70 -12.29
N CYS A 27 -15.33 -19.76 -11.36
CA CYS A 27 -14.85 -18.58 -10.65
C CYS A 27 -14.09 -17.63 -11.60
N VAL A 28 -13.20 -18.15 -12.44
CA VAL A 28 -12.46 -17.33 -13.43
C VAL A 28 -13.41 -16.68 -14.44
N GLU A 29 -14.41 -17.42 -14.93
CA GLU A 29 -15.39 -16.90 -15.89
C GLU A 29 -16.22 -15.76 -15.30
N LYS A 30 -16.61 -15.89 -14.03
CA LYS A 30 -17.46 -14.90 -13.35
C LYS A 30 -16.68 -13.73 -12.75
N LEU A 31 -15.41 -13.93 -12.39
CA LEU A 31 -14.55 -12.96 -11.73
C LEU A 31 -13.38 -12.62 -12.66
N GLN A 32 -13.63 -11.72 -13.60
CA GLN A 32 -12.67 -11.37 -14.66
C GLN A 32 -11.31 -10.84 -14.13
N ASN A 33 -11.28 -10.35 -12.89
CA ASN A 33 -10.06 -9.85 -12.23
C ASN A 33 -9.26 -10.93 -11.50
N PHE A 34 -9.72 -12.18 -11.49
CA PHE A 34 -9.03 -13.31 -10.86
C PHE A 34 -8.36 -14.18 -11.90
N THR A 35 -7.06 -14.40 -11.73
CA THR A 35 -6.37 -15.42 -12.51
C THR A 35 -6.45 -16.78 -11.82
N ARG A 36 -6.32 -17.85 -12.61
CA ARG A 36 -6.31 -19.23 -12.10
C ARG A 36 -5.23 -19.48 -11.03
N PRO A 37 -3.98 -18.98 -11.16
CA PRO A 37 -2.97 -19.10 -10.11
C PRO A 37 -3.35 -18.42 -8.78
N GLU A 38 -4.08 -17.31 -8.84
CA GLU A 38 -4.48 -16.54 -7.66
C GLU A 38 -5.60 -17.24 -6.88
N LEU A 39 -6.57 -17.79 -7.60
CA LEU A 39 -7.58 -18.65 -7.02
C LEU A 39 -6.92 -19.87 -6.35
N LEU A 40 -5.97 -20.53 -7.03
CA LEU A 40 -5.22 -21.66 -6.46
C LEU A 40 -4.40 -21.26 -5.21
N ARG A 41 -3.81 -20.07 -5.19
CA ARG A 41 -3.14 -19.54 -4.00
C ARG A 41 -4.12 -19.40 -2.83
N LEU A 42 -5.28 -18.77 -3.04
CA LEU A 42 -6.31 -18.66 -2.00
C LEU A 42 -6.72 -20.04 -1.45
N PHE A 43 -6.83 -21.05 -2.31
CA PHE A 43 -7.14 -22.43 -1.93
C PHE A 43 -6.05 -23.13 -1.13
N THR A 44 -4.80 -23.04 -1.57
CA THR A 44 -3.66 -23.70 -0.90
C THR A 44 -3.22 -22.98 0.37
N SER A 45 -3.69 -21.75 0.57
CA SER A 45 -3.43 -20.97 1.75
C SER A 45 -4.10 -21.64 2.97
N ARG A 46 -3.34 -21.92 4.04
CA ARG A 46 -3.86 -22.23 5.38
C ARG A 46 -4.70 -21.09 6.02
N TRP A 47 -5.08 -20.07 5.25
CA TRP A 47 -5.39 -18.74 5.76
C TRP A 47 -6.85 -18.58 6.18
N LEU A 48 -7.65 -19.63 6.09
CA LEU A 48 -9.04 -19.61 6.56
C LEU A 48 -9.16 -19.63 8.08
N ASP A 49 -8.07 -19.87 8.80
CA ASP A 49 -7.96 -19.58 10.24
C ASP A 49 -7.78 -18.07 10.53
N ARG A 50 -7.31 -17.28 9.54
CA ARG A 50 -7.09 -15.83 9.63
C ARG A 50 -7.94 -15.08 8.59
N ASN A 51 -9.23 -14.98 8.87
CA ASN A 51 -10.25 -14.38 8.01
C ASN A 51 -9.85 -13.01 7.43
N ASP A 52 -9.11 -12.17 8.18
CA ASP A 52 -8.75 -10.83 7.73
C ASP A 52 -7.67 -10.79 6.63
N GLU A 53 -6.77 -11.77 6.58
CA GLU A 53 -5.72 -11.82 5.54
C GLU A 53 -6.34 -12.22 4.19
N VAL A 54 -7.22 -13.23 4.20
CA VAL A 54 -7.99 -13.67 3.01
C VAL A 54 -8.84 -12.53 2.45
N ARG A 55 -9.52 -11.77 3.32
CA ARG A 55 -10.34 -10.63 2.89
C ARG A 55 -9.51 -9.55 2.19
N LYS A 56 -8.32 -9.24 2.72
CA LYS A 56 -7.40 -8.27 2.10
C LYS A 56 -6.92 -8.74 0.73
N GLU A 57 -6.61 -10.01 0.60
CA GLU A 57 -6.12 -10.58 -0.65
C GLU A 57 -7.23 -10.63 -1.72
N ILE A 58 -8.45 -11.03 -1.36
CA ILE A 58 -9.62 -10.95 -2.24
C ILE A 58 -9.87 -9.50 -2.68
N PHE A 59 -9.77 -8.54 -1.76
CA PHE A 59 -9.94 -7.13 -2.08
C PHE A 59 -8.86 -6.65 -3.06
N ALA A 60 -7.59 -6.97 -2.81
CA ALA A 60 -6.49 -6.61 -3.69
C ALA A 60 -6.60 -7.23 -5.09
N MET A 61 -7.16 -8.43 -5.19
CA MET A 61 -7.44 -9.07 -6.49
C MET A 61 -8.62 -8.40 -7.21
N LEU A 62 -9.74 -8.18 -6.50
CA LEU A 62 -10.94 -7.56 -7.10
C LEU A 62 -10.68 -6.16 -7.63
N TYR A 63 -9.90 -5.35 -6.91
CA TYR A 63 -9.68 -3.94 -7.21
C TYR A 63 -8.28 -3.66 -7.76
N ARG A 64 -7.59 -4.67 -8.29
CA ARG A 64 -6.20 -4.51 -8.75
C ARG A 64 -6.05 -3.38 -9.75
N THR A 65 -6.89 -3.36 -10.78
CA THR A 65 -6.82 -2.35 -11.84
C THR A 65 -7.01 -0.95 -11.28
N GLU A 66 -7.97 -0.76 -10.38
CA GLU A 66 -8.22 0.52 -9.73
C GLU A 66 -7.07 0.90 -8.80
N LEU A 67 -6.53 -0.05 -8.02
CA LEU A 67 -5.38 0.17 -7.16
C LEU A 67 -4.13 0.54 -7.97
N ASP A 68 -3.88 -0.12 -9.09
CA ASP A 68 -2.77 0.17 -9.99
C ASP A 68 -2.93 1.57 -10.61
N GLN A 69 -4.14 1.95 -11.02
CA GLN A 69 -4.42 3.31 -11.51
C GLN A 69 -4.18 4.37 -10.43
N ILE A 70 -4.58 4.10 -9.19
CA ILE A 70 -4.35 5.00 -8.05
C ILE A 70 -2.85 5.13 -7.76
N ASP A 71 -2.13 4.00 -7.76
CA ASP A 71 -0.69 3.97 -7.47
C ASP A 71 0.09 4.73 -8.56
N ASN A 72 -0.22 4.48 -9.83
CA ASN A 72 0.36 5.21 -10.96
C ASN A 72 0.06 6.70 -10.88
N PHE A 73 -1.20 7.08 -10.60
CA PHE A 73 -1.58 8.48 -10.42
C PHE A 73 -0.74 9.14 -9.32
N ILE A 74 -0.63 8.52 -8.15
CA ILE A 74 0.16 9.05 -7.03
C ILE A 74 1.64 9.17 -7.42
N HIS A 75 2.20 8.17 -8.10
CA HIS A 75 3.60 8.15 -8.50
C HIS A 75 3.95 9.17 -9.59
N GLU A 76 3.01 9.46 -10.50
CA GLU A 76 3.22 10.43 -11.59
C GLU A 76 2.86 11.86 -11.17
N SER A 77 1.98 12.04 -10.18
CA SER A 77 1.55 13.36 -9.71
C SER A 77 2.71 14.19 -9.14
N PRO A 78 2.75 15.50 -9.42
CA PRO A 78 3.74 16.41 -8.84
C PRO A 78 3.53 16.61 -7.33
N ILE A 79 4.59 16.98 -6.62
CA ILE A 79 4.58 17.14 -5.14
C ILE A 79 3.54 18.18 -4.70
N GLU A 80 3.37 19.22 -5.50
CA GLU A 80 2.44 20.32 -5.30
C GLU A 80 0.97 19.89 -5.32
N GLU A 81 0.66 18.79 -6.01
CA GLU A 81 -0.69 18.18 -6.03
C GLU A 81 -0.86 17.16 -4.90
N LEU A 82 0.19 16.38 -4.61
CA LEU A 82 0.18 15.38 -3.54
C LEU A 82 0.07 16.01 -2.13
N GLY A 83 0.74 17.14 -1.90
CA GLY A 83 0.73 17.84 -0.61
C GLY A 83 -0.67 18.24 -0.12
N PRO A 84 -1.50 18.89 -0.96
CA PRO A 84 -2.90 19.18 -0.68
C PRO A 84 -3.77 17.94 -0.43
N MET A 85 -3.52 16.80 -1.09
CA MET A 85 -4.29 15.57 -0.86
C MET A 85 -4.18 15.04 0.58
N LEU A 86 -3.09 15.37 1.29
CA LEU A 86 -2.97 15.08 2.73
C LEU A 86 -3.79 16.03 3.62
N ALA A 87 -4.24 17.17 3.09
CA ALA A 87 -4.96 18.20 3.82
C ALA A 87 -6.46 17.94 3.89
N GLU A 88 -7.00 17.22 2.91
CA GLU A 88 -8.43 16.93 2.83
C GLU A 88 -8.83 15.97 3.96
N GLN A 89 -9.79 16.38 4.80
CA GLN A 89 -10.36 15.52 5.85
C GLN A 89 -10.99 14.23 5.29
N ASN A 90 -11.34 14.24 4.00
CA ASN A 90 -11.85 13.09 3.23
C ASN A 90 -10.92 12.71 2.07
N GLY A 91 -9.63 13.06 2.15
CA GLY A 91 -8.68 12.84 1.08
C GLY A 91 -8.68 11.38 0.63
N LYS A 92 -8.66 11.17 -0.69
CA LYS A 92 -8.56 9.84 -1.27
C LYS A 92 -7.12 9.33 -1.04
N TYR A 93 -6.97 8.30 -0.22
CA TYR A 93 -5.72 7.55 0.00
C TYR A 93 -4.56 8.30 0.71
N PRO A 94 -4.79 8.93 1.88
CA PRO A 94 -3.77 9.75 2.58
C PRO A 94 -2.57 8.93 3.09
N LYS A 95 -2.71 7.61 3.21
CA LYS A 95 -1.60 6.73 3.61
C LYS A 95 -0.61 6.55 2.46
N LEU A 96 -1.10 6.23 1.26
CA LEU A 96 -0.27 6.00 0.07
C LEU A 96 0.48 7.27 -0.32
N VAL A 97 -0.21 8.42 -0.35
CA VAL A 97 0.41 9.73 -0.63
C VAL A 97 1.53 10.05 0.36
N ARG A 98 1.36 9.72 1.64
CA ARG A 98 2.39 9.94 2.66
C ARG A 98 3.61 9.04 2.43
N GLU A 99 3.40 7.79 2.05
CA GLU A 99 4.49 6.85 1.76
C GLU A 99 5.28 7.31 0.53
N GLU A 100 4.59 7.75 -0.53
CA GLU A 100 5.22 8.30 -1.74
C GLU A 100 6.03 9.55 -1.45
N LEU A 101 5.46 10.53 -0.73
CA LEU A 101 6.19 11.76 -0.37
C LEU A 101 7.45 11.44 0.46
N LYS A 102 7.37 10.48 1.38
CA LYS A 102 8.55 10.03 2.15
C LYS A 102 9.59 9.35 1.27
N ALA A 103 9.17 8.56 0.28
CA ALA A 103 10.08 7.93 -0.68
C ALA A 103 10.80 8.99 -1.52
N ARG A 104 10.07 9.96 -2.09
CA ARG A 104 10.65 11.07 -2.85
C ARG A 104 11.59 11.93 -2.02
N TYR A 105 11.26 12.22 -0.76
CA TYR A 105 12.16 12.95 0.14
C TYR A 105 13.50 12.22 0.30
N ASN A 106 13.49 10.90 0.45
CA ASN A 106 14.72 10.10 0.65
C ASN A 106 15.56 9.99 -0.61
N ALA A 107 14.91 10.01 -1.78
CA ALA A 107 15.56 9.93 -3.08
C ALA A 107 15.98 11.31 -3.63
N SER A 108 15.54 12.40 -3.00
CA SER A 108 15.85 13.75 -3.44
C SER A 108 17.26 14.16 -3.01
N ASP A 109 18.12 14.45 -3.98
CA ASP A 109 19.39 15.15 -3.74
C ASP A 109 19.22 16.69 -3.70
N HIS A 110 18.02 17.18 -4.02
CA HIS A 110 17.69 18.60 -4.07
C HIS A 110 17.03 19.11 -2.80
N ASP A 111 17.73 19.99 -2.08
CA ASP A 111 17.26 20.62 -0.83
C ASP A 111 15.88 21.29 -0.96
N THR A 112 15.58 21.89 -2.12
CA THR A 112 14.28 22.53 -2.37
C THR A 112 13.11 21.54 -2.32
N GLN A 113 13.23 20.36 -2.96
CA GLN A 113 12.19 19.34 -2.94
C GLN A 113 12.02 18.75 -1.54
N MET A 114 13.13 18.49 -0.85
CA MET A 114 13.12 18.02 0.53
C MET A 114 12.38 19.01 1.45
N ARG A 115 12.60 20.32 1.29
CA ARG A 115 11.91 21.36 2.07
C ARG A 115 10.41 21.41 1.81
N ILE A 116 9.99 21.35 0.54
CA ILE A 116 8.56 21.37 0.16
C ILE A 116 7.85 20.14 0.75
N ILE A 117 8.42 18.95 0.58
CA ILE A 117 7.86 17.72 1.14
C ILE A 117 7.84 17.78 2.68
N GLY A 118 8.93 18.24 3.30
CA GLY A 118 9.03 18.41 4.75
C GLY A 118 7.93 19.32 5.30
N TYR A 119 7.60 20.41 4.60
CA TYR A 119 6.51 21.31 4.97
C TYR A 119 5.15 20.59 4.96
N PHE A 120 4.86 19.82 3.92
CA PHE A 120 3.59 19.08 3.81
C PHE A 120 3.45 18.01 4.89
N LEU A 121 4.55 17.34 5.28
CA LEU A 121 4.52 16.29 6.31
C LEU A 121 4.47 16.86 7.73
N LYS A 122 5.26 17.89 8.05
CA LYS A 122 5.41 18.45 9.41
C LYS A 122 4.12 19.08 9.96
N SER A 123 3.19 19.45 9.09
CA SER A 123 1.92 20.12 9.44
C SER A 123 0.76 19.18 9.78
N ARG A 124 0.92 17.84 9.68
CA ARG A 124 -0.23 16.92 9.61
C ARG A 124 -0.44 15.99 10.79
N SER A 125 0.60 15.32 11.28
CA SER A 125 0.45 14.37 12.39
C SER A 125 1.63 14.43 13.36
N LYS A 126 1.43 13.99 14.62
CA LYS A 126 2.51 13.91 15.61
C LYS A 126 3.66 13.01 15.11
N GLN A 127 3.33 11.92 14.43
CA GLN A 127 4.32 11.00 13.84
C GLN A 127 5.07 11.64 12.67
N ASP A 128 4.40 12.40 11.80
CA ASP A 128 5.06 13.09 10.68
C ASP A 128 5.94 14.25 11.17
N ARG A 129 5.52 14.93 12.25
CA ARG A 129 6.33 15.96 12.91
C ARG A 129 7.61 15.37 13.50
N GLN A 130 7.48 14.26 14.23
CA GLN A 130 8.64 13.52 14.77
C GLN A 130 9.57 13.03 13.67
N TRP A 131 9.01 12.49 12.57
CA TRP A 131 9.78 12.05 11.41
C TRP A 131 10.57 13.21 10.79
N GLY A 132 9.96 14.38 10.62
CA GLY A 132 10.62 15.58 10.10
C GLY A 132 11.70 16.12 11.03
N GLU A 133 11.45 16.17 12.35
CA GLU A 133 12.42 16.63 13.36
C GLU A 133 13.68 15.74 13.40
N VAL A 134 13.51 14.42 13.32
CA VAL A 134 14.64 13.48 13.26
C VAL A 134 15.51 13.79 12.04
N ARG A 135 14.90 14.01 10.87
CA ARG A 135 15.65 14.27 9.63
C ARG A 135 16.34 15.62 9.61
N GLU A 136 15.67 16.66 10.08
CA GLU A 136 16.25 18.00 10.22
C GLU A 136 17.49 17.96 11.14
N LYS A 137 17.44 17.17 12.22
CA LYS A 137 18.57 16.95 13.13
C LYS A 137 19.76 16.27 12.45
N TRP A 138 19.51 15.27 11.59
CA TRP A 138 20.57 14.55 10.88
C TRP A 138 21.16 15.36 9.72
N GLN A 139 20.34 16.12 8.99
CA GLN A 139 20.81 17.07 7.98
C GLN A 139 21.74 18.13 8.57
N LYS A 140 21.40 18.70 9.74
CA LYS A 140 22.29 19.64 10.47
C LYS A 140 23.64 19.01 10.88
N ARG A 141 23.71 17.68 10.94
CA ARG A 141 24.93 16.92 11.25
C ARG A 141 25.69 16.48 9.99
N GLY A 142 25.25 16.90 8.79
CA GLY A 142 25.88 16.56 7.52
C GLY A 142 25.42 15.24 6.91
N PHE A 143 24.38 14.60 7.46
CA PHE A 143 23.84 13.33 6.93
C PHE A 143 22.55 13.57 6.15
N ALA A 144 22.48 13.05 4.91
CA ALA A 144 21.28 13.13 4.08
C ALA A 144 20.09 12.34 4.66
N ASN A 145 20.37 11.23 5.35
CA ASN A 145 19.38 10.38 6.01
C ASN A 145 19.86 9.96 7.41
N PRO A 146 18.96 9.59 8.34
CA PRO A 146 19.35 8.96 9.59
C PRO A 146 20.13 7.66 9.26
N PRO A 147 21.33 7.44 9.81
CA PRO A 147 22.04 6.17 9.65
C PRO A 147 21.14 5.03 10.15
N SER A 148 21.17 3.89 9.45
CA SER A 148 20.43 2.73 9.93
C SER A 148 21.01 2.32 11.29
N MET A 149 20.19 1.78 12.20
CA MET A 149 20.71 1.26 13.48
C MET A 149 21.77 0.16 13.31
N PHE A 150 21.98 -0.34 12.08
CA PHE A 150 23.03 -1.30 11.74
C PHE A 150 24.36 -0.64 11.37
N ASP A 151 24.36 0.61 10.89
CA ASP A 151 25.59 1.31 10.49
C ASP A 151 26.36 1.87 11.70
N SER A 152 25.71 2.03 12.85
CA SER A 152 26.32 2.55 14.08
C SER A 152 27.14 1.54 14.89
N TRP A 153 27.33 0.31 14.38
CA TRP A 153 28.08 -0.76 15.05
C TRP A 153 29.37 -1.16 14.32
N GLN A 154 29.77 -0.42 13.27
CA GLN A 154 30.97 -0.71 12.49
C GLN A 154 32.15 0.25 12.74
N GLU A 155 32.11 1.05 13.82
CA GLU A 155 33.28 1.79 14.31
C GLU A 155 33.92 1.11 15.53
#